data_AF-A0A4Q5SX31-F1
#
_entry.id   AF-A0A4Q5SX31-F1
#
_cell.length_a   1.000
_cell.length_b   1.000
_cell.length_c   1.000
_cell.angle_alpha   90.00
_cell.angle_beta   90.00
_cell.angle_gamma   90.00
#
_symmetry.space_group_name_H-M   'P 1'
#
loop_
_entity.id
_entity.type
_entity.pdbx_description
1 polymer ?
#
loop_
_entity_poly.entity_id
_entity_poly.type
_entity_poly.pdbx_seq_one_letter_code
_entity_poly.pdbx_strand_id
1 'polypeptide(L)'
;MFHFVVVAMHPVARVTFVCTQPAVMKSLLYICSLLGALSGAAQPAAKAFTERTDSGFALYANNPEWYPVTMLFTLDNTNLRFSEGNKLQFVVPPKSERFRIGSFVPARTDAAFRVKYNYRTCMGDVRARPKDTVYLLPFTKGESFLLYQGYNGTFSHGGEQSIDFTMPEGTVVRAIRGGTVVEVVQQNNRQCSEPDCKKYNNYVIILHSDGTFAYYAHIRQSGAQVKPGDSVQAGDAIAYSGNVGYTNGPHLHFSVLSGGFDKWTTWPTKFKTEKGVQLLREGEQYTRNY
;
A
#
# COMPACT_ATOMS: atom_id res chain seq x y z
N MET A 1 -51.14 15.30 -14.87
CA MET A 1 -50.50 14.71 -13.68
C MET A 1 -49.07 14.36 -14.05
N PHE A 2 -48.12 15.24 -13.75
CA PHE A 2 -46.70 15.01 -13.99
C PHE A 2 -46.12 14.31 -12.75
N HIS A 3 -45.61 13.10 -12.90
CA HIS A 3 -44.84 12.42 -11.85
C HIS A 3 -43.36 12.78 -12.02
N PHE A 4 -42.87 13.68 -11.18
CA PHE A 4 -41.44 13.86 -10.95
C PHE A 4 -40.93 12.67 -10.14
N VAL A 5 -40.07 11.85 -10.74
CA VAL A 5 -39.21 10.91 -9.99
C VAL A 5 -38.00 11.70 -9.54
N VAL A 6 -37.95 12.01 -8.24
CA VAL A 6 -36.77 12.56 -7.59
C VAL A 6 -35.70 11.49 -7.60
N VAL A 7 -34.69 11.65 -8.47
CA VAL A 7 -33.46 10.86 -8.41
C VAL A 7 -32.70 11.30 -7.17
N ALA A 8 -32.71 10.47 -6.14
CA ALA A 8 -31.89 10.65 -4.96
C ALA A 8 -30.41 10.59 -5.37
N MET A 9 -29.75 11.75 -5.31
CA MET A 9 -28.30 11.86 -5.40
C MET A 9 -27.69 10.98 -4.30
N HIS A 10 -27.08 9.87 -4.70
CA HIS A 10 -26.35 9.00 -3.79
C HIS A 10 -25.05 9.70 -3.37
N PRO A 11 -24.69 9.67 -2.09
CA PRO A 11 -23.42 10.22 -1.63
C PRO A 11 -22.28 9.37 -2.21
N VAL A 12 -21.30 10.04 -2.81
CA VAL A 12 -20.03 9.46 -3.24
C VAL A 12 -19.34 8.86 -2.01
N ALA A 13 -19.41 7.55 -1.86
CA ALA A 13 -18.70 6.83 -0.82
C ALA A 13 -17.19 6.88 -1.10
N ARG A 14 -16.48 7.80 -0.45
CA ARG A 14 -15.02 7.78 -0.37
C ARG A 14 -14.60 6.57 0.45
N VAL A 15 -14.16 5.51 -0.22
CA VAL A 15 -13.51 4.37 0.43
C VAL A 15 -12.11 4.79 0.81
N THR A 16 -11.92 5.00 2.12
CA THR A 16 -10.62 5.30 2.73
C THR A 16 -10.00 3.96 3.12
N PHE A 17 -8.84 3.61 2.57
CA PHE A 17 -7.99 2.59 3.18
C PHE A 17 -7.37 3.22 4.43
N VAL A 18 -8.10 3.15 5.54
CA VAL A 18 -7.68 3.72 6.82
C VAL A 18 -6.48 2.92 7.30
N CYS A 19 -5.32 3.57 7.42
CA CYS A 19 -4.26 3.07 8.27
C CYS A 19 -4.81 3.03 9.70
N THR A 20 -5.10 1.83 10.20
CA THR A 20 -5.84 1.61 11.43
C THR A 20 -5.05 2.11 12.64
N GLN A 21 -5.72 2.86 13.52
CA GLN A 21 -5.27 3.09 14.89
C GLN A 21 -6.00 2.13 15.83
N PRO A 22 -5.38 1.58 16.89
CA PRO A 22 -6.14 1.00 17.99
C PRO A 22 -6.66 2.10 18.91
N ALA A 23 -7.98 2.09 19.15
CA ALA A 23 -8.63 2.87 20.19
C ALA A 23 -8.24 2.35 21.59
N VAL A 24 -8.09 3.29 22.53
CA VAL A 24 -7.75 3.03 23.95
C VAL A 24 -8.99 2.53 24.69
N MET A 25 -8.89 1.42 25.45
CA MET A 25 -9.86 1.11 26.51
C MET A 25 -9.14 0.63 27.77
N LYS A 26 -9.64 1.14 28.92
CA LYS A 26 -9.06 1.08 30.26
C LYS A 26 -9.14 -0.31 30.90
N SER A 27 -8.17 -0.57 31.78
CA SER A 27 -7.92 -1.79 32.55
C SER A 27 -9.03 -2.23 33.51
N LEU A 28 -9.21 -3.54 33.66
CA LEU A 28 -9.55 -4.23 34.92
C LEU A 28 -8.95 -5.66 34.88
N LEU A 29 -8.29 -6.10 35.97
CA LEU A 29 -7.64 -7.41 36.11
C LEU A 29 -8.65 -8.55 36.37
N TYR A 30 -8.41 -9.76 35.83
CA TYR A 30 -7.91 -11.00 36.52
C TYR A 30 -8.36 -12.34 35.86
N ILE A 31 -7.42 -13.30 35.82
CA ILE A 31 -7.50 -14.79 35.81
C ILE A 31 -7.78 -15.56 34.48
N CYS A 32 -6.69 -16.19 34.01
CA CYS A 32 -6.50 -17.54 33.43
C CYS A 32 -7.72 -18.42 33.02
N SER A 33 -7.84 -18.73 31.71
CA SER A 33 -7.98 -20.11 31.17
C SER A 33 -8.14 -20.11 29.63
N LEU A 34 -7.38 -21.00 28.99
CA LEU A 34 -7.50 -21.67 27.67
C LEU A 34 -8.42 -21.14 26.54
N LEU A 35 -7.83 -21.19 25.32
CA LEU A 35 -8.42 -21.06 23.98
C LEU A 35 -9.16 -19.75 23.66
N GLY A 36 -8.37 -18.74 23.29
CA GLY A 36 -8.84 -17.61 22.50
C GLY A 36 -8.22 -17.68 21.10
N ALA A 37 -9.07 -17.74 20.06
CA ALA A 37 -8.66 -17.54 18.69
C ALA A 37 -7.83 -16.25 18.60
N LEU A 38 -6.65 -16.33 17.98
CA LEU A 38 -5.83 -15.19 17.61
C LEU A 38 -6.61 -14.36 16.57
N SER A 39 -7.49 -13.48 17.02
CA SER A 39 -7.85 -12.29 16.27
C SER A 39 -6.63 -11.37 16.28
N GLY A 40 -5.71 -11.63 15.34
CA GLY A 40 -4.59 -10.74 15.08
C GLY A 40 -5.12 -9.39 14.62
N ALA A 41 -5.33 -8.46 15.55
CA ALA A 41 -5.34 -7.06 15.19
C ALA A 41 -4.02 -6.78 14.45
N ALA A 42 -4.10 -6.27 13.23
CA ALA A 42 -2.93 -5.93 12.44
C ALA A 42 -2.03 -5.03 13.30
N GLN A 43 -0.87 -5.56 13.71
CA GLN A 43 0.13 -4.75 14.41
C GLN A 43 0.56 -3.63 13.47
N PRO A 44 0.77 -2.40 13.98
CA PRO A 44 1.29 -1.33 13.13
C PRO A 44 2.64 -1.75 12.55
N ALA A 45 2.77 -1.57 11.23
CA ALA A 45 3.95 -1.87 10.42
C ALA A 45 5.27 -1.30 10.99
N ALA A 46 5.20 -0.21 11.77
CA ALA A 46 6.33 0.35 12.51
C ALA A 46 5.87 0.84 13.89
N LYS A 47 6.72 0.71 14.92
CA LYS A 47 6.42 1.17 16.28
C LYS A 47 7.49 2.11 16.79
N ALA A 48 7.07 3.25 17.33
CA ALA A 48 7.96 4.19 18.00
C ALA A 48 8.02 3.92 19.51
N PHE A 49 9.22 4.02 20.08
CA PHE A 49 9.48 3.82 21.50
C PHE A 49 10.53 4.82 21.99
N THR A 50 10.56 5.05 23.30
CA THR A 50 11.54 5.94 23.92
C THR A 50 12.38 5.20 24.93
N GLU A 51 13.62 5.64 25.05
CA GLU A 51 14.57 5.16 26.03
C GLU A 51 15.11 6.34 26.82
N ARG A 52 15.30 6.17 28.13
CA ARG A 52 15.86 7.21 28.97
C ARG A 52 17.36 7.36 28.71
N THR A 53 17.84 8.60 28.71
CA THR A 53 19.25 8.98 28.60
C THR A 53 19.66 9.86 29.78
N ASP A 54 20.95 10.14 29.92
CA ASP A 54 21.47 11.02 30.97
C ASP A 54 20.85 12.42 30.95
N SER A 55 20.47 12.89 29.75
CA SER A 55 19.98 14.25 29.49
C SER A 55 18.49 14.32 29.10
N GLY A 56 17.75 13.21 29.15
CA GLY A 56 16.33 13.18 28.75
C GLY A 56 15.90 11.82 28.19
N PHE A 57 15.42 11.81 26.96
CA PHE A 57 14.98 10.59 26.26
C PHE A 57 15.40 10.59 24.79
N ALA A 58 15.78 9.43 24.28
CA ALA A 58 15.93 9.20 22.85
C ALA A 58 14.63 8.59 22.29
N LEU A 59 14.20 9.08 21.12
CA LEU A 59 13.06 8.53 20.37
C LEU A 59 13.59 7.63 19.26
N TYR A 60 13.10 6.41 19.23
CA TYR A 60 13.42 5.40 18.22
C TYR A 60 12.15 4.88 17.56
N ALA A 61 12.33 4.19 16.43
CA ALA A 61 11.31 3.32 15.87
C ALA A 61 11.90 2.00 15.35
N ASN A 62 11.09 0.95 15.39
CA ASN A 62 11.33 -0.28 14.64
C ASN A 62 10.40 -0.35 13.43
N ASN A 63 10.82 -1.10 12.41
CA ASN A 63 10.06 -1.38 11.19
C ASN A 63 10.40 -2.81 10.72
N PRO A 64 9.62 -3.83 11.10
CA PRO A 64 9.80 -5.21 10.63
C PRO A 64 9.48 -5.42 9.14
N GLU A 65 8.89 -4.45 8.45
CA GLU A 65 8.41 -4.62 7.08
C GLU A 65 9.54 -4.69 6.05
N TRP A 66 9.18 -5.19 4.85
CA TRP A 66 10.04 -5.18 3.66
C TRP A 66 10.06 -3.83 2.92
N TYR A 67 9.35 -2.83 3.44
CA TYR A 67 9.20 -1.51 2.84
C TYR A 67 9.43 -0.40 3.89
N PRO A 68 9.82 0.82 3.45
CA PRO A 68 9.92 1.95 4.36
C PRO A 68 8.54 2.35 4.88
N VAL A 69 8.45 2.80 6.13
CA VAL A 69 7.19 3.27 6.74
C VAL A 69 7.32 4.75 7.06
N THR A 70 6.42 5.58 6.56
CA THR A 70 6.35 6.98 7.00
C THR A 70 5.55 7.07 8.30
N MET A 71 6.15 7.68 9.31
CA MET A 71 5.53 8.00 10.60
C MET A 71 5.28 9.51 10.71
N LEU A 72 4.08 9.91 11.11
CA LEU A 72 3.72 11.28 11.45
C LEU A 72 3.38 11.37 12.94
N PHE A 73 4.15 12.16 13.67
CA PHE A 73 4.04 12.31 15.12
C PHE A 73 3.18 13.51 15.52
N THR A 74 2.51 13.39 16.65
CA THR A 74 1.94 14.50 17.41
C THR A 74 2.57 14.49 18.80
N LEU A 75 3.15 15.61 19.20
CA LEU A 75 3.83 15.74 20.50
C LEU A 75 2.90 16.46 21.49
N ASP A 76 2.74 15.89 22.68
CA ASP A 76 1.99 16.45 23.82
C ASP A 76 2.89 16.44 25.07
N ASN A 77 4.12 16.92 24.87
CA ASN A 77 5.19 16.87 25.85
C ASN A 77 5.05 17.99 26.89
N THR A 78 5.51 17.73 28.11
CA THR A 78 5.63 18.75 29.16
C THR A 78 7.10 19.04 29.44
N ASN A 79 7.51 20.32 29.34
CA ASN A 79 8.88 20.80 29.59
C ASN A 79 9.97 20.07 28.78
N LEU A 80 9.70 19.71 27.52
CA LEU A 80 10.70 19.06 26.66
C LEU A 80 10.84 19.80 25.32
N ARG A 81 12.08 19.91 24.84
CA ARG A 81 12.43 20.31 23.48
C ARG A 81 12.73 19.06 22.67
N PHE A 82 12.18 18.97 21.47
CA PHE A 82 12.49 17.90 20.54
C PHE A 82 13.64 18.31 19.62
N SER A 83 14.64 17.44 19.43
CA SER A 83 15.84 17.74 18.63
C SER A 83 15.54 18.10 17.18
N GLU A 84 14.47 17.53 16.62
CA GLU A 84 14.08 17.74 15.22
C GLU A 84 13.23 19.01 15.02
N GLY A 85 13.05 19.81 16.07
CA GLY A 85 12.25 21.03 16.04
C GLY A 85 10.81 20.74 15.64
N ASN A 86 10.36 21.38 14.56
CA ASN A 86 8.99 21.26 14.03
C ASN A 86 8.82 20.09 13.04
N LYS A 87 9.89 19.36 12.72
CA LYS A 87 9.78 18.19 11.83
C LYS A 87 9.16 17.03 12.59
N LEU A 88 7.96 16.65 12.19
CA LEU A 88 7.19 15.57 12.83
C LEU A 88 6.96 14.36 11.91
N GLN A 89 7.45 14.39 10.68
CA GLN A 89 7.33 13.31 9.71
C GLN A 89 8.69 12.65 9.45
N PHE A 90 8.76 11.34 9.59
CA PHE A 90 9.98 10.55 9.44
C PHE A 90 9.70 9.30 8.64
N VAL A 91 10.68 8.89 7.82
CA VAL A 91 10.61 7.63 7.07
C VAL A 91 11.55 6.65 7.75
N VAL A 92 10.98 5.56 8.27
CA VAL A 92 11.73 4.50 8.93
C VAL A 92 12.08 3.44 7.88
N PRO A 93 13.38 3.15 7.63
CA PRO A 93 13.79 2.18 6.63
C PRO A 93 13.23 0.78 6.90
N PRO A 94 13.06 -0.07 5.86
CA PRO A 94 12.70 -1.48 6.04
C PRO A 94 13.65 -2.19 7.00
N LYS A 95 13.17 -3.24 7.67
CA LYS A 95 13.98 -4.12 8.55
C LYS A 95 14.80 -3.38 9.61
N SER A 96 14.32 -2.22 10.07
CA SER A 96 14.98 -1.45 11.13
C SER A 96 14.57 -1.99 12.50
N GLU A 97 15.53 -2.39 13.33
CA GLU A 97 15.25 -2.77 14.72
C GLU A 97 15.23 -1.56 15.66
N ARG A 98 16.13 -0.58 15.42
CA ARG A 98 16.34 0.58 16.28
C ARG A 98 16.78 1.81 15.48
N PHE A 99 15.85 2.39 14.73
CA PHE A 99 16.08 3.61 13.96
C PHE A 99 15.95 4.84 14.86
N ARG A 100 17.01 5.65 14.98
CA ARG A 100 17.01 6.88 15.78
C ARG A 100 16.21 7.96 15.04
N ILE A 101 15.14 8.46 15.68
CA ILE A 101 14.33 9.58 15.16
C ILE A 101 14.83 10.91 15.70
N GLY A 102 15.13 10.97 17.00
CA GLY A 102 15.57 12.20 17.65
C GLY A 102 15.73 12.05 19.15
N SER A 103 15.67 13.15 19.89
CA SER A 103 15.69 13.17 21.35
C SER A 103 14.81 14.26 21.94
N PHE A 104 14.27 13.99 23.12
CA PHE A 104 13.60 14.95 23.98
C PHE A 104 14.54 15.35 25.13
N VAL A 105 14.78 16.65 25.27
CA VAL A 105 15.65 17.21 26.33
C VAL A 105 14.83 18.20 27.16
N PRO A 106 14.96 18.21 28.50
CA PRO A 106 14.28 19.19 29.35
C PRO A 106 14.54 20.62 28.90
N ALA A 107 13.48 21.41 28.74
CA ALA A 107 13.63 22.83 28.39
C ALA A 107 14.16 23.64 29.59
N ARG A 108 13.79 23.21 30.81
CA ARG A 108 14.35 23.66 32.08
C ARG A 108 14.71 22.45 32.94
N THR A 109 15.88 22.50 33.57
CA THR A 109 16.43 21.40 34.37
C THR A 109 15.85 21.32 35.78
N ASP A 110 15.21 22.39 36.24
CA ASP A 110 14.63 22.55 37.58
C ASP A 110 13.13 22.19 37.66
N ALA A 111 12.53 21.79 36.54
CA ALA A 111 11.10 21.50 36.45
C ALA A 111 10.83 20.07 35.98
N ALA A 112 9.75 19.48 36.49
CA ALA A 112 9.29 18.17 36.05
C ALA A 112 9.03 18.14 34.53
N PHE A 113 9.28 17.00 33.91
CA PHE A 113 9.05 16.77 32.48
C PHE A 113 8.30 15.47 32.24
N ARG A 114 7.59 15.40 31.11
CA ARG A 114 6.86 14.20 30.67
C ARG A 114 6.93 14.07 29.16
N VAL A 115 7.44 12.94 28.68
CA VAL A 115 7.34 12.56 27.27
C VAL A 115 5.96 12.00 27.01
N LYS A 116 5.26 12.53 26.00
CA LYS A 116 4.00 11.97 25.52
C LYS A 116 3.85 12.31 24.04
N TYR A 117 3.69 11.29 23.23
CA TYR A 117 3.49 11.43 21.80
C TYR A 117 2.49 10.40 21.30
N ASN A 118 1.84 10.73 20.19
CA ASN A 118 1.07 9.81 19.37
C ASN A 118 1.68 9.80 17.97
N TYR A 119 1.33 8.80 17.16
CA TYR A 119 1.74 8.77 15.76
C TYR A 119 0.72 8.04 14.88
N ARG A 120 0.78 8.36 13.59
CA ARG A 120 0.16 7.59 12.50
C ARG A 120 1.27 7.03 11.62
N THR A 121 1.02 5.88 11.01
CA THR A 121 1.92 5.27 10.02
C THR A 121 1.27 5.29 8.65
N CYS A 122 2.06 5.10 7.59
CA CYS A 122 1.58 4.62 6.30
C CYS A 122 2.71 3.90 5.55
N MET A 123 2.32 3.02 4.64
CA MET A 123 3.24 2.25 3.81
C MET A 123 3.98 3.16 2.82
N GLY A 124 5.31 3.01 2.74
CA GLY A 124 6.17 3.76 1.82
C GLY A 124 6.65 5.11 2.34
N ASP A 125 7.44 5.79 1.52
CA ASP A 125 7.71 7.23 1.65
C ASP A 125 6.58 8.01 0.97
N VAL A 126 5.83 8.84 1.71
CA VAL A 126 4.73 9.66 1.14
C VAL A 126 5.21 10.68 0.09
N ARG A 127 6.52 10.95 0.05
CA ARG A 127 7.17 11.84 -0.92
C ARG A 127 7.66 11.07 -2.16
N ALA A 128 7.56 9.74 -2.18
CA ALA A 128 7.96 8.94 -3.33
C ALA A 128 7.16 9.36 -4.56
N ARG A 129 7.84 9.42 -5.70
CA ARG A 129 7.28 9.76 -7.00
C ARG A 129 7.93 8.85 -8.04
N PRO A 130 7.20 8.41 -9.07
CA PRO A 130 7.79 7.62 -10.13
C PRO A 130 8.88 8.45 -10.82
N LYS A 131 10.06 7.86 -10.99
CA LYS A 131 11.06 8.42 -11.90
C LYS A 131 10.60 8.22 -13.34
N ASP A 132 11.12 9.02 -14.28
CA ASP A 132 10.88 8.77 -15.71
C ASP A 132 11.51 7.42 -16.06
N THR A 133 10.66 6.41 -16.15
CA THR A 133 11.02 5.00 -16.31
C THR A 133 10.08 4.38 -17.31
N VAL A 134 10.64 3.52 -18.16
CA VAL A 134 9.89 2.73 -19.12
C VAL A 134 9.48 1.42 -18.45
N TYR A 135 8.18 1.15 -18.43
CA TYR A 135 7.59 -0.06 -17.87
C TYR A 135 7.43 -1.14 -18.95
N LEU A 136 7.56 -2.41 -18.58
CA LEU A 136 7.25 -3.54 -19.48
C LEU A 136 5.78 -3.93 -19.38
N LEU A 137 5.21 -4.48 -20.44
CA LEU A 137 3.88 -5.09 -20.40
C LEU A 137 3.88 -6.30 -19.44
N PRO A 138 2.83 -6.47 -18.61
CA PRO A 138 2.83 -7.40 -17.48
C PRO A 138 2.57 -8.87 -17.84
N PHE A 139 2.81 -9.28 -19.09
CA PHE A 139 2.51 -10.62 -19.60
C PHE A 139 3.67 -11.17 -20.45
N THR A 140 3.59 -12.43 -20.87
CA THR A 140 4.67 -13.14 -21.56
C THR A 140 4.86 -12.62 -22.98
N LYS A 141 6.10 -12.70 -23.48
CA LYS A 141 6.43 -12.37 -24.87
C LYS A 141 5.56 -13.20 -25.82
N GLY A 142 4.97 -12.53 -26.81
CA GLY A 142 4.05 -13.11 -27.79
C GLY A 142 2.58 -13.09 -27.36
N GLU A 143 2.28 -12.81 -26.09
CA GLU A 143 0.90 -12.67 -25.63
C GLU A 143 0.35 -11.27 -25.95
N SER A 144 -0.97 -11.21 -26.14
CA SER A 144 -1.69 -9.99 -26.52
C SER A 144 -3.00 -9.89 -25.77
N PHE A 145 -3.24 -8.75 -25.10
CA PHE A 145 -4.43 -8.54 -24.27
C PHE A 145 -5.04 -7.16 -24.52
N LEU A 146 -6.37 -7.10 -24.40
CA LEU A 146 -7.15 -5.86 -24.49
C LEU A 146 -7.00 -5.08 -23.18
N LEU A 147 -6.67 -3.80 -23.27
CA LEU A 147 -6.82 -2.88 -22.15
C LEU A 147 -8.29 -2.46 -22.05
N TYR A 148 -9.05 -3.17 -21.22
CA TYR A 148 -10.49 -2.97 -21.11
C TYR A 148 -10.84 -1.66 -20.40
N GLN A 149 -10.08 -1.32 -19.36
CA GLN A 149 -10.25 -0.09 -18.62
C GLN A 149 -8.91 0.60 -18.39
N GLY A 150 -8.84 1.89 -18.70
CA GLY A 150 -7.63 2.69 -18.65
C GLY A 150 -7.57 3.67 -17.49
N TYR A 151 -6.61 4.58 -17.60
CA TYR A 151 -6.38 5.68 -16.66
C TYR A 151 -7.62 6.58 -16.54
N ASN A 152 -8.03 6.87 -15.31
CA ASN A 152 -9.22 7.69 -15.03
C ASN A 152 -10.50 7.16 -15.73
N GLY A 153 -10.58 5.85 -15.97
CA GLY A 153 -11.73 5.19 -16.59
C GLY A 153 -13.01 5.34 -15.78
N THR A 154 -14.15 5.40 -16.46
CA THR A 154 -15.45 5.80 -15.88
C THR A 154 -16.15 4.70 -15.08
N PHE A 155 -15.74 3.43 -15.22
CA PHE A 155 -16.39 2.31 -14.54
C PHE A 155 -15.99 2.22 -13.06
N SER A 156 -14.68 2.08 -12.78
CA SER A 156 -14.15 1.87 -11.43
C SER A 156 -12.87 2.68 -11.12
N HIS A 157 -12.27 3.35 -12.11
CA HIS A 157 -10.97 4.04 -12.02
C HIS A 157 -11.09 5.57 -11.89
N GLY A 158 -12.26 6.09 -11.51
CA GLY A 158 -12.46 7.53 -11.36
C GLY A 158 -11.47 8.15 -10.38
N GLY A 159 -10.57 9.01 -10.87
CA GLY A 159 -9.50 9.61 -10.06
C GLY A 159 -8.30 8.70 -9.78
N GLU A 160 -8.22 7.54 -10.43
CA GLU A 160 -7.11 6.59 -10.32
C GLU A 160 -6.35 6.45 -11.65
N GLN A 161 -5.05 6.20 -11.55
CA GLN A 161 -4.16 5.91 -12.68
C GLN A 161 -3.91 4.39 -12.79
N SER A 162 -4.98 3.61 -12.62
CA SER A 162 -4.98 2.15 -12.70
C SER A 162 -5.39 1.70 -14.10
N ILE A 163 -5.05 0.47 -14.47
CA ILE A 163 -5.40 -0.13 -15.74
C ILE A 163 -5.80 -1.59 -15.56
N ASP A 164 -6.76 -2.05 -16.37
CA ASP A 164 -7.28 -3.42 -16.36
C ASP A 164 -7.09 -4.08 -17.73
N PHE A 165 -6.33 -5.17 -17.75
CA PHE A 165 -6.18 -6.02 -18.93
C PHE A 165 -7.10 -7.24 -18.84
N THR A 166 -7.98 -7.44 -19.81
CA THR A 166 -8.75 -8.69 -19.92
C THR A 166 -7.80 -9.83 -20.25
N MET A 167 -7.78 -10.87 -19.41
CA MET A 167 -6.96 -12.06 -19.65
C MET A 167 -7.58 -13.29 -18.99
N PRO A 168 -7.44 -14.49 -19.60
CA PRO A 168 -7.89 -15.74 -19.00
C PRO A 168 -7.25 -15.99 -17.65
N GLU A 169 -7.96 -16.66 -16.73
CA GLU A 169 -7.36 -17.14 -15.48
C GLU A 169 -6.20 -18.09 -15.76
N GLY A 170 -5.14 -18.01 -14.97
CA GLY A 170 -3.93 -18.82 -15.17
C GLY A 170 -2.92 -18.21 -16.14
N THR A 171 -3.17 -17.04 -16.72
CA THR A 171 -2.18 -16.31 -17.53
C THR A 171 -1.01 -15.90 -16.64
N VAL A 172 0.23 -16.06 -17.13
CA VAL A 172 1.43 -15.68 -16.37
C VAL A 172 1.54 -14.16 -16.30
N VAL A 173 1.39 -13.61 -15.10
CA VAL A 173 1.63 -12.20 -14.79
C VAL A 173 3.11 -11.99 -14.49
N ARG A 174 3.68 -10.95 -15.08
CA ARG A 174 5.11 -10.62 -14.99
C ARG A 174 5.34 -9.27 -14.36
N ALA A 175 6.45 -9.16 -13.62
CA ALA A 175 6.90 -7.89 -13.07
C ALA A 175 7.18 -6.90 -14.21
N ILE A 176 6.57 -5.72 -14.15
CA ILE A 176 6.76 -4.69 -15.18
C ILE A 176 8.10 -3.97 -15.06
N ARG A 177 8.68 -4.03 -13.86
CA ARG A 177 9.88 -3.31 -13.42
C ARG A 177 10.45 -4.04 -12.21
N GLY A 178 11.76 -4.06 -12.09
CA GLY A 178 12.43 -4.70 -10.97
C GLY A 178 12.17 -4.02 -9.63
N GLY A 179 12.28 -4.78 -8.56
CA GLY A 179 12.00 -4.32 -7.21
C GLY A 179 12.09 -5.42 -6.16
N THR A 180 11.57 -5.11 -4.98
CA THR A 180 11.43 -6.08 -3.88
C THR A 180 9.96 -6.40 -3.71
N VAL A 181 9.60 -7.68 -3.63
CA VAL A 181 8.24 -8.10 -3.28
C VAL A 181 8.02 -7.79 -1.81
N VAL A 182 7.00 -7.00 -1.50
CA VAL A 182 6.78 -6.48 -0.14
C VAL A 182 5.54 -7.04 0.52
N GLU A 183 4.55 -7.46 -0.27
CA GLU A 183 3.31 -8.05 0.23
C GLU A 183 2.72 -9.03 -0.80
N VAL A 184 2.16 -10.12 -0.31
CA VAL A 184 1.47 -11.14 -1.11
C VAL A 184 0.24 -11.62 -0.37
N VAL A 185 -0.93 -11.49 -1.00
CA VAL A 185 -2.19 -12.10 -0.56
C VAL A 185 -2.68 -13.01 -1.67
N GLN A 186 -2.91 -14.28 -1.36
CA GLN A 186 -3.26 -15.27 -2.40
C GLN A 186 -4.21 -16.37 -1.91
N GLN A 187 -4.75 -16.26 -0.69
CA GLN A 187 -5.54 -17.31 -0.08
C GLN A 187 -7.04 -17.11 -0.25
N ASN A 188 -7.47 -15.94 -0.71
CA ASN A 188 -8.88 -15.69 -0.97
C ASN A 188 -9.35 -16.48 -2.20
N ASN A 189 -10.64 -16.82 -2.21
CA ASN A 189 -11.31 -17.50 -3.32
C ASN A 189 -12.68 -16.89 -3.67
N ARG A 190 -13.06 -15.81 -2.98
CA ARG A 190 -14.35 -15.16 -3.18
C ARG A 190 -14.28 -14.17 -4.33
N GLN A 191 -15.23 -14.27 -5.25
CA GLN A 191 -15.53 -13.27 -6.26
C GLN A 191 -16.81 -12.52 -5.86
N CYS A 192 -16.82 -11.20 -6.07
CA CYS A 192 -18.05 -10.41 -6.04
C CYS A 192 -17.89 -9.01 -6.65
N SER A 193 -19.02 -8.37 -6.95
CA SER A 193 -19.10 -7.13 -7.74
C SER A 193 -19.37 -5.88 -6.90
N GLU A 194 -19.42 -6.00 -5.57
CA GLU A 194 -19.58 -4.86 -4.67
C GLU A 194 -18.21 -4.28 -4.28
N PRO A 195 -18.06 -2.95 -4.15
CA PRO A 195 -16.79 -2.33 -3.76
C PRO A 195 -16.17 -2.88 -2.46
N ASP A 196 -16.99 -3.32 -1.51
CA ASP A 196 -16.54 -3.95 -0.27
C ASP A 196 -15.79 -5.27 -0.49
N CYS A 197 -15.87 -5.85 -1.68
CA CYS A 197 -15.14 -7.06 -2.07
C CYS A 197 -13.65 -6.84 -2.29
N LYS A 198 -13.17 -5.59 -2.31
CA LYS A 198 -11.73 -5.28 -2.39
C LYS A 198 -10.93 -5.95 -1.28
N LYS A 199 -11.53 -6.22 -0.10
CA LYS A 199 -10.90 -6.96 1.01
C LYS A 199 -10.58 -8.42 0.69
N TYR A 200 -11.23 -9.00 -0.33
CA TYR A 200 -10.99 -10.36 -0.79
C TYR A 200 -10.02 -10.42 -1.98
N ASN A 201 -9.46 -9.28 -2.42
CA ASN A 201 -8.48 -9.28 -3.50
C ASN A 201 -7.27 -10.15 -3.10
N ASN A 202 -6.83 -10.97 -4.04
CA ASN A 202 -5.48 -11.53 -4.02
C ASN A 202 -4.58 -10.62 -4.86
N TYR A 203 -3.37 -10.38 -4.38
CA TYR A 203 -2.46 -9.44 -5.00
C TYR A 203 -0.99 -9.71 -4.67
N VAL A 204 -0.12 -9.10 -5.47
CA VAL A 204 1.32 -8.97 -5.23
C VAL A 204 1.67 -7.48 -5.24
N ILE A 205 2.45 -7.02 -4.26
CA ILE A 205 2.99 -5.66 -4.22
C ILE A 205 4.51 -5.71 -4.35
N ILE A 206 5.05 -4.92 -5.28
CA ILE A 206 6.49 -4.79 -5.51
C ILE A 206 6.91 -3.34 -5.26
N LEU A 207 7.87 -3.12 -4.36
CA LEU A 207 8.52 -1.83 -4.13
C LEU A 207 9.66 -1.61 -5.15
N HIS A 208 9.59 -0.50 -5.88
CA HIS A 208 10.64 -0.06 -6.79
C HIS A 208 11.67 0.84 -6.10
N SER A 209 12.82 1.01 -6.75
CA SER A 209 13.95 1.79 -6.23
C SER A 209 13.68 3.31 -6.11
N ASP A 210 12.59 3.81 -6.67
CA ASP A 210 12.15 5.20 -6.48
C ASP A 210 11.11 5.37 -5.37
N GLY A 211 10.81 4.30 -4.62
CA GLY A 211 9.85 4.31 -3.52
C GLY A 211 8.39 4.15 -3.94
N THR A 212 8.10 4.04 -5.24
CA THR A 212 6.76 3.67 -5.72
C THR A 212 6.54 2.16 -5.59
N PHE A 213 5.29 1.74 -5.51
CA PHE A 213 4.94 0.33 -5.57
C PHE A 213 4.11 0.02 -6.80
N ALA A 214 4.33 -1.17 -7.36
CA ALA A 214 3.46 -1.80 -8.33
C ALA A 214 2.51 -2.75 -7.61
N TYR A 215 1.19 -2.57 -7.81
CA TYR A 215 0.13 -3.40 -7.26
C TYR A 215 -0.49 -4.23 -8.40
N TYR A 216 -0.49 -5.55 -8.26
CA TYR A 216 -1.06 -6.51 -9.20
C TYR A 216 -2.21 -7.24 -8.51
N ALA A 217 -3.44 -7.07 -8.96
CA ALA A 217 -4.63 -7.61 -8.30
C ALA A 217 -5.35 -8.70 -9.11
N HIS A 218 -6.37 -9.28 -8.47
CA HIS A 218 -7.21 -10.35 -9.01
C HIS A 218 -6.43 -11.63 -9.33
N ILE A 219 -5.35 -11.86 -8.59
CA ILE A 219 -4.53 -13.07 -8.69
C ILE A 219 -5.37 -14.29 -8.29
N ARG A 220 -5.23 -15.42 -8.99
CA ARG A 220 -5.98 -16.63 -8.60
C ARG A 220 -5.57 -17.12 -7.21
N GLN A 221 -6.41 -17.91 -6.56
CA GLN A 221 -6.05 -18.56 -5.30
C GLN A 221 -4.79 -19.43 -5.49
N SER A 222 -3.84 -19.33 -4.56
CA SER A 222 -2.52 -19.98 -4.64
C SER A 222 -1.78 -19.67 -5.95
N GLY A 223 -2.01 -18.47 -6.50
CA GLY A 223 -1.48 -18.05 -7.80
C GLY A 223 -0.15 -17.31 -7.74
N ALA A 224 0.31 -16.85 -6.56
CA ALA A 224 1.57 -16.12 -6.50
C ALA A 224 2.77 -17.06 -6.75
N GLN A 225 3.79 -16.55 -7.43
CA GLN A 225 5.04 -17.26 -7.72
C GLN A 225 6.22 -16.69 -6.95
N VAL A 226 5.96 -15.72 -6.07
CA VAL A 226 6.93 -15.02 -5.25
C VAL A 226 6.40 -14.86 -3.82
N LYS A 227 7.29 -14.52 -2.90
CA LYS A 227 6.99 -14.23 -1.49
C LYS A 227 7.61 -12.91 -1.04
N PRO A 228 7.10 -12.28 0.05
CA PRO A 228 7.71 -11.07 0.60
C PRO A 228 9.20 -11.26 0.90
N GLY A 229 10.02 -10.30 0.47
CA GLY A 229 11.47 -10.31 0.55
C GLY A 229 12.19 -10.75 -0.73
N ASP A 230 11.50 -11.37 -1.69
CA ASP A 230 12.10 -11.75 -2.96
C ASP A 230 12.47 -10.50 -3.78
N SER A 231 13.65 -10.52 -4.41
CA SER A 231 14.03 -9.52 -5.42
C SER A 231 13.64 -10.03 -6.80
N VAL A 232 13.00 -9.17 -7.59
CA VAL A 232 12.56 -9.49 -8.95
C VAL A 232 13.10 -8.48 -9.95
N GLN A 233 13.34 -8.94 -11.16
CA GLN A 233 13.68 -8.15 -12.33
C GLN A 233 12.45 -7.92 -13.21
N ALA A 234 12.54 -6.95 -14.11
CA ALA A 234 11.48 -6.73 -15.09
C ALA A 234 11.36 -7.95 -16.01
N GLY A 235 10.15 -8.51 -16.11
CA GLY A 235 9.84 -9.70 -16.90
C GLY A 235 9.78 -11.01 -16.12
N ASP A 236 10.21 -11.02 -14.84
CA ASP A 236 10.09 -12.20 -13.98
C ASP A 236 8.63 -12.59 -13.78
N ALA A 237 8.34 -13.89 -13.72
CA ALA A 237 7.00 -14.39 -13.40
C ALA A 237 6.72 -14.15 -11.91
N ILE A 238 5.61 -13.49 -11.60
CA ILE A 238 5.26 -13.12 -10.21
C ILE A 238 3.96 -13.74 -9.73
N ALA A 239 3.04 -14.04 -10.65
CA ALA A 239 1.76 -14.61 -10.31
C ALA A 239 1.06 -15.21 -11.54
N TYR A 240 -0.06 -15.88 -11.29
CA TYR A 240 -1.05 -16.23 -12.30
C TYR A 240 -2.30 -15.34 -12.14
N SER A 241 -2.80 -14.79 -13.23
CA SER A 241 -4.08 -14.06 -13.26
C SER A 241 -5.21 -14.95 -12.74
N GLY A 242 -6.28 -14.32 -12.28
CA GLY A 242 -7.45 -15.01 -11.79
C GLY A 242 -8.70 -14.16 -11.89
N ASN A 243 -9.68 -14.55 -11.10
CA ASN A 243 -10.96 -13.88 -10.99
C ASN A 243 -11.40 -13.85 -9.51
N VAL A 244 -10.54 -13.31 -8.64
CA VAL A 244 -10.75 -13.27 -7.18
C VAL A 244 -10.86 -11.82 -6.69
N GLY A 245 -11.80 -11.57 -5.77
CA GLY A 245 -12.01 -10.29 -5.11
C GLY A 245 -13.10 -9.46 -5.76
N TYR A 246 -12.85 -8.14 -5.86
CA TYR A 246 -13.75 -7.19 -6.50
C TYR A 246 -13.63 -7.27 -8.03
N THR A 247 -14.38 -8.17 -8.67
CA THR A 247 -14.21 -8.46 -10.11
C THR A 247 -15.51 -8.94 -10.75
N ASN A 248 -15.71 -8.53 -12.01
CA ASN A 248 -16.83 -8.93 -12.86
C ASN A 248 -16.44 -9.97 -13.92
N GLY A 249 -15.17 -10.38 -13.96
CA GLY A 249 -14.65 -11.40 -14.86
C GLY A 249 -13.11 -11.43 -14.86
N PRO A 250 -12.48 -12.46 -15.44
CA PRO A 250 -11.02 -12.61 -15.41
C PRO A 250 -10.27 -11.42 -16.03
N HIS A 251 -9.40 -10.80 -15.24
CA HIS A 251 -8.55 -9.70 -15.68
C HIS A 251 -7.35 -9.50 -14.73
N LEU A 252 -6.38 -8.71 -15.17
CA LEU A 252 -5.33 -8.17 -14.31
C LEU A 252 -5.62 -6.69 -14.05
N HIS A 253 -5.84 -6.33 -12.80
CA HIS A 253 -5.81 -4.94 -12.35
C HIS A 253 -4.37 -4.56 -11.98
N PHE A 254 -3.93 -3.40 -12.44
CA PHE A 254 -2.58 -2.91 -12.25
C PHE A 254 -2.54 -1.42 -11.91
N SER A 255 -1.69 -1.07 -10.93
CA SER A 255 -1.41 0.34 -10.58
C SER A 255 0.05 0.53 -10.16
N VAL A 256 0.64 1.67 -10.52
CA VAL A 256 1.78 2.23 -9.78
C VAL A 256 1.28 3.26 -8.78
N LEU A 257 1.73 3.16 -7.54
CA LEU A 257 1.24 4.01 -6.46
C LEU A 257 2.33 4.43 -5.47
N SER A 258 2.04 5.44 -4.67
CA SER A 258 2.86 5.90 -3.55
C SER A 258 2.01 6.03 -2.29
N GLY A 259 2.68 5.86 -1.16
CA GLY A 259 2.07 5.91 0.16
C GLY A 259 1.34 7.22 0.46
N GLY A 260 0.36 7.15 1.34
CA GLY A 260 -0.32 8.30 1.93
C GLY A 260 -1.06 7.91 3.20
N PHE A 261 -1.24 8.87 4.11
CA PHE A 261 -1.87 8.61 5.41
C PHE A 261 -3.38 8.34 5.34
N ASP A 262 -4.05 8.92 4.34
CA ASP A 262 -5.51 8.79 4.15
C ASP A 262 -5.85 7.97 2.90
N LYS A 263 -5.06 8.13 1.84
CA LYS A 263 -5.20 7.35 0.60
C LYS A 263 -3.87 7.26 -0.13
N TRP A 264 -3.77 6.22 -0.95
CA TRP A 264 -2.70 6.08 -1.93
C TRP A 264 -2.84 7.13 -3.03
N THR A 265 -1.70 7.50 -3.63
CA THR A 265 -1.67 8.26 -4.88
C THR A 265 -1.26 7.32 -6.00
N THR A 266 -2.06 7.20 -7.05
CA THR A 266 -1.73 6.40 -8.24
C THR A 266 -1.10 7.27 -9.33
N TRP A 267 -0.22 6.68 -10.12
CA TRP A 267 0.57 7.39 -11.13
C TRP A 267 0.41 6.77 -12.53
N PRO A 268 0.37 7.59 -13.59
CA PRO A 268 0.34 7.07 -14.95
C PRO A 268 1.66 6.37 -15.28
N THR A 269 1.61 5.35 -16.13
CA THR A 269 2.79 4.56 -16.51
C THR A 269 3.01 4.53 -18.01
N LYS A 270 4.25 4.84 -18.44
CA LYS A 270 4.67 4.78 -19.84
C LYS A 270 5.26 3.40 -20.12
N PHE A 271 4.62 2.63 -21.00
CA PHE A 271 5.02 1.28 -21.33
C PHE A 271 5.83 1.23 -22.62
N LYS A 272 6.81 0.33 -22.68
CA LYS A 272 7.39 -0.14 -23.93
C LYS A 272 6.36 -0.97 -24.68
N THR A 273 5.98 -0.50 -25.87
CA THR A 273 5.07 -1.17 -26.79
C THR A 273 5.68 -1.24 -28.20
N GLU A 274 5.00 -1.91 -29.12
CA GLU A 274 5.42 -1.97 -30.53
C GLU A 274 5.45 -0.59 -31.20
N LYS A 275 4.58 0.33 -30.76
CA LYS A 275 4.50 1.72 -31.24
C LYS A 275 5.49 2.65 -30.51
N GLY A 276 6.42 2.10 -29.72
CA GLY A 276 7.34 2.85 -28.88
C GLY A 276 6.87 3.00 -27.43
N VAL A 277 7.45 3.96 -26.71
CA VAL A 277 7.15 4.23 -25.30
C VAL A 277 5.94 5.17 -25.21
N GLN A 278 4.83 4.71 -24.61
CA GLN A 278 3.59 5.48 -24.56
C GLN A 278 2.76 5.17 -23.30
N LEU A 279 1.84 6.08 -22.97
CA LEU A 279 0.69 5.73 -22.13
C LEU A 279 -0.23 4.81 -22.93
N LEU A 280 -0.74 3.77 -22.28
CA LEU A 280 -1.71 2.88 -22.90
C LEU A 280 -3.08 3.57 -22.99
N ARG A 281 -3.85 3.17 -24.00
CA ARG A 281 -5.19 3.69 -24.29
C ARG A 281 -6.22 2.60 -24.09
N GLU A 282 -7.28 2.95 -23.38
CA GLU A 282 -8.45 2.09 -23.19
C GLU A 282 -9.03 1.66 -24.54
N GLY A 283 -9.44 0.40 -24.64
CA GLY A 283 -9.97 -0.20 -25.86
C GLY A 283 -8.91 -0.67 -26.87
N GLU A 284 -7.63 -0.41 -26.65
CA GLU A 284 -6.55 -0.93 -27.51
C GLU A 284 -6.04 -2.30 -27.04
N GLN A 285 -5.62 -3.13 -28.00
CA GLN A 285 -4.94 -4.38 -27.74
C GLN A 285 -3.41 -4.18 -27.76
N TYR A 286 -2.71 -4.79 -26.80
CA TYR A 286 -1.26 -4.68 -26.66
C TYR A 286 -0.58 -6.04 -26.69
N THR A 287 0.36 -6.20 -27.62
CA THR A 287 1.23 -7.38 -27.71
C THR A 287 2.61 -7.07 -27.12
N ARG A 288 3.16 -8.01 -26.35
CA ARG A 288 4.56 -7.90 -25.87
C ARG A 288 5.51 -8.59 -26.85
N ASN A 289 6.18 -7.83 -27.70
CA ASN A 289 7.06 -8.37 -28.75
C ASN A 289 8.56 -8.47 -28.37
N TYR A 290 8.94 -8.09 -27.15
CA TYR A 290 10.33 -8.09 -26.66
C TYR A 290 10.59 -9.19 -25.63
#